data_AF-A0A3C1QW26-F1
#
_entry.id   AF-A0A3C1QW26-F1
#
_cell.length_a   1.000
_cell.length_b   1.000
_cell.length_c   1.000
_cell.angle_alpha   90.00
_cell.angle_beta   90.00
_cell.angle_gamma   90.00
#
_symmetry.space_group_name_H-M   'P 1'
#
loop_
_entity.id
_entity.type
_entity.pdbx_description
1 polymer ?
#
loop_
_entity_poly.entity_id
_entity_poly.type
_entity_poly.pdbx_seq_one_letter_code
_entity_poly.pdbx_strand_id
1 'polypeptide(L)'
;MADRLSTAASGTRAMSRVDLGLSILFVALLGGIVGGLFALRNTALRQAASDEVRESWDAWRETTREAAERGAGEGGVARRAAPSPVPPLVILLEDHFAACLIGTVVTTAVPIGVVLWLLRGVLSRRR
;
A
#
# COMPACT_ATOMS: atom_id res chain seq x y z
N MET A 1 -29.66 -42.61 -3.90
CA MET A 1 -29.07 -41.53 -4.72
C MET A 1 -29.54 -40.12 -4.31
N ALA A 2 -30.65 -39.97 -3.58
CA ALA A 2 -31.14 -38.67 -3.07
C ALA A 2 -30.39 -38.10 -1.85
N ASP A 3 -29.57 -38.92 -1.18
CA ASP A 3 -28.96 -38.55 0.12
C ASP A 3 -27.70 -37.66 0.01
N ARG A 4 -27.17 -37.46 -1.21
CA ARG A 4 -25.95 -36.66 -1.46
C ARG A 4 -26.21 -35.18 -1.75
N LEU A 5 -27.47 -34.76 -1.85
CA LEU A 5 -27.82 -33.36 -2.12
C LEU A 5 -28.08 -32.55 -0.83
N SER A 6 -28.30 -33.21 0.32
CA SER A 6 -28.56 -32.53 1.59
C SER A 6 -27.31 -32.00 2.28
N THR A 7 -26.12 -32.49 1.93
CA THR A 7 -24.83 -32.09 2.55
C THR A 7 -24.21 -30.83 1.95
N ALA A 8 -24.74 -30.31 0.83
CA ALA A 8 -24.27 -29.05 0.24
C ALA A 8 -24.82 -27.79 0.94
N ALA A 9 -25.82 -27.93 1.81
CA ALA A 9 -26.46 -26.82 2.51
C ALA A 9 -25.94 -26.59 3.94
N SER A 10 -24.98 -27.41 4.41
CA SER A 10 -24.49 -27.33 5.78
C SER A 10 -23.32 -26.34 5.90
N GLY A 11 -23.61 -25.15 6.39
CA GLY A 11 -22.63 -24.50 7.26
C GLY A 11 -22.48 -22.99 7.16
N THR A 12 -23.55 -22.22 7.05
CA THR A 12 -23.56 -20.87 7.65
C THR A 12 -23.56 -21.07 9.17
N ARG A 13 -22.42 -21.51 9.73
CA ARG A 13 -22.22 -21.63 11.17
C ARG A 13 -22.38 -20.22 11.73
N ALA A 14 -23.38 -20.03 12.59
CA ALA A 14 -23.56 -18.79 13.34
C ALA A 14 -22.20 -18.40 13.95
N MET A 15 -21.66 -17.24 13.55
CA MET A 15 -20.43 -16.70 14.13
C MET A 15 -20.64 -16.61 15.64
N SER A 16 -19.76 -17.24 16.41
CA SER A 16 -19.79 -17.02 17.85
C SER A 16 -19.55 -15.54 18.12
N ARG A 17 -20.11 -15.01 19.21
CA ARG A 17 -19.93 -13.58 19.57
C ARG A 17 -18.43 -13.19 19.63
N VAL A 18 -17.58 -14.15 19.96
CA VAL A 18 -16.12 -14.00 19.98
C VAL A 18 -15.54 -13.91 18.57
N ASP A 19 -15.94 -14.78 17.65
CA ASP A 19 -15.50 -14.72 16.24
C ASP A 19 -15.94 -13.41 15.57
N LEU A 20 -17.16 -12.96 15.86
CA LEU A 20 -17.67 -11.67 15.38
C LEU A 20 -16.88 -10.50 15.96
N GLY A 21 -16.64 -10.49 17.27
CA GLY A 21 -15.83 -9.46 17.94
C GLY A 21 -14.41 -9.38 17.39
N LEU A 22 -13.75 -10.53 17.20
CA LEU A 22 -12.39 -10.60 16.64
C LEU A 22 -12.35 -10.11 15.19
N SER A 23 -13.34 -10.48 14.39
CA SER A 23 -13.42 -10.04 12.98
C SER A 23 -13.64 -8.53 12.88
N ILE A 24 -14.53 -7.98 13.72
CA ILE A 24 -14.76 -6.53 13.80
C ILE A 24 -13.47 -5.81 14.22
N LEU A 25 -12.79 -6.30 15.27
CA LEU A 25 -11.53 -5.72 15.74
C LEU A 25 -10.45 -5.73 14.65
N PHE A 26 -10.33 -6.85 13.92
CA PHE A 26 -9.37 -6.98 12.82
C PHE A 26 -9.67 -5.97 11.70
N VAL A 27 -10.92 -5.86 11.27
CA VAL A 27 -11.33 -4.89 10.24
C VAL A 27 -11.14 -3.45 10.74
N ALA A 28 -11.44 -3.17 12.01
CA ALA A 28 -11.24 -1.84 12.60
C ALA A 28 -9.76 -1.46 12.67
N LEU A 29 -8.87 -2.40 13.05
CA LEU A 29 -7.42 -2.19 13.04
C LEU A 29 -6.90 -1.96 11.63
N LEU A 30 -7.33 -2.80 10.67
CA LEU A 30 -6.92 -2.65 9.27
C LEU A 30 -7.40 -1.31 8.69
N GLY A 31 -8.65 -0.94 8.96
CA GLY A 31 -9.22 0.34 8.57
C GLY A 31 -8.51 1.52 9.23
N GLY A 32 -8.12 1.39 10.50
CA GLY A 32 -7.33 2.39 11.22
C GLY A 32 -5.93 2.57 10.62
N ILE A 33 -5.25 1.49 10.25
CA ILE A 33 -3.94 1.53 9.59
C ILE A 33 -4.06 2.20 8.21
N VAL A 34 -5.02 1.75 7.39
CA VAL A 34 -5.27 2.32 6.07
C VAL A 34 -5.61 3.80 6.17
N GLY A 35 -6.57 4.15 7.04
CA GLY A 35 -6.98 5.54 7.28
C GLY A 35 -5.83 6.41 7.78
N GLY A 36 -5.01 5.90 8.71
CA GLY A 36 -3.82 6.59 9.21
C GLY A 36 -2.79 6.86 8.12
N LEU A 37 -2.55 5.89 7.24
CA LEU A 37 -1.65 6.05 6.09
C LEU A 37 -2.17 7.09 5.09
N PHE A 38 -3.48 7.13 4.83
CA PHE A 38 -4.10 8.18 4.00
C PHE A 38 -4.00 9.57 4.64
N ALA A 39 -4.19 9.66 5.96
CA ALA A 39 -3.99 10.92 6.68
C ALA A 39 -2.55 11.40 6.57
N LEU A 40 -1.58 10.50 6.74
CA LEU A 40 -0.15 10.82 6.59
C LEU A 40 0.20 11.25 5.16
N ARG A 41 -0.33 10.55 4.14
CA ARG A 41 -0.19 10.94 2.72
C ARG A 41 -0.69 12.37 2.50
N ASN A 42 -1.86 12.71 3.02
CA ASN A 42 -2.43 14.04 2.84
C ASN A 42 -1.55 15.12 3.48
N THR A 43 -0.99 14.86 4.66
CA THR A 43 -0.03 15.76 5.31
C THR A 43 1.26 15.88 4.49
N ALA A 44 1.80 14.77 4.00
CA ALA A 44 3.01 14.76 3.18
C ALA A 44 2.82 15.51 1.84
N LEU A 45 1.67 15.36 1.19
CA LEU A 45 1.34 16.11 -0.03
C LEU A 45 1.22 17.62 0.24
N ARG A 46 0.63 18.01 1.37
CA ARG A 46 0.56 19.43 1.77
C ARG A 46 1.94 20.03 2.00
N GLN A 47 2.85 19.27 2.64
CA GLN A 47 4.22 19.71 2.84
C GLN A 47 4.99 19.77 1.51
N ALA A 48 4.81 18.78 0.64
CA ALA A 48 5.46 18.75 -0.67
C ALA A 48 4.93 19.83 -1.64
N ALA A 49 3.74 20.36 -1.39
CA ALA A 49 3.16 21.48 -2.13
C ALA A 49 3.61 22.86 -1.61
N SER A 50 4.46 22.93 -0.59
CA SER A 50 5.00 24.20 -0.09
C SER A 50 5.89 24.87 -1.13
N ASP A 51 5.91 26.20 -1.12
CA ASP A 51 6.70 26.98 -2.09
C ASP A 51 8.20 26.76 -1.90
N GLU A 52 8.66 26.53 -0.67
CA GLU A 52 10.06 26.19 -0.35
C GLU A 52 10.50 24.86 -1.00
N VAL A 53 9.64 23.85 -1.02
CA VAL A 53 9.95 22.55 -1.65
C VAL A 53 9.95 22.66 -3.17
N ARG A 54 9.09 23.51 -3.74
CA ARG A 54 9.10 23.79 -5.19
C ARG A 54 10.34 24.56 -5.61
N GLU A 55 10.71 25.60 -4.86
CA GLU A 55 11.88 26.42 -5.14
C GLU A 55 13.18 25.60 -5.03
N SER A 56 13.32 24.77 -4.00
CA SER A 56 14.46 23.86 -3.87
C SER A 56 14.52 22.81 -4.98
N TRP A 57 13.37 22.29 -5.43
CA TRP A 57 13.30 21.39 -6.58
C TRP A 57 13.73 22.08 -7.87
N ASP A 58 13.26 23.30 -8.13
CA ASP A 58 13.60 24.07 -9.31
C ASP A 58 15.08 24.46 -9.34
N ALA A 59 15.63 24.90 -8.20
CA ALA A 59 17.06 25.17 -8.06
C ALA A 59 17.90 23.89 -8.32
N TRP A 60 17.47 22.74 -7.83
CA TRP A 60 18.13 21.47 -8.11
C TRP A 60 18.06 21.07 -9.60
N ARG A 61 16.92 21.31 -10.26
CA ARG A 61 16.79 21.06 -11.71
C ARG A 61 17.74 21.94 -12.53
N GLU A 62 17.87 23.20 -12.16
CA GLU A 62 18.77 24.14 -12.85
C GLU A 62 20.23 23.73 -12.70
N THR A 63 20.69 23.42 -11.47
CA THR A 63 22.06 22.94 -11.25
C THR A 63 22.36 21.64 -12.00
N THR A 64 21.37 20.74 -12.11
CA THR A 64 21.51 19.48 -12.86
C THR A 64 21.55 19.72 -14.37
N ARG A 65 20.79 20.70 -14.88
CA ARG A 65 20.83 21.12 -16.28
C ARG A 65 22.19 21.69 -16.64
N GLU A 66 22.70 22.62 -15.84
CA GLU A 66 24.03 23.19 -16.08
C GLU A 66 25.13 22.11 -16.01
N ALA A 67 25.03 21.15 -15.10
CA ALA A 67 25.96 20.03 -15.02
C ALA A 67 25.90 19.10 -16.23
N ALA A 68 24.70 18.89 -16.81
CA ALA A 68 24.52 18.14 -18.04
C ALA A 68 25.14 18.84 -19.25
N GLU A 69 25.01 20.16 -19.33
CA GLU A 69 25.59 20.99 -20.39
C GLU A 69 27.13 21.04 -20.30
N ARG A 70 27.70 21.13 -19.09
CA ARG A 70 29.16 21.13 -18.87
C ARG A 70 29.81 19.74 -19.02
N GLY A 71 29.10 18.67 -18.65
CA GLY A 71 29.61 17.29 -18.70
C GLY A 71 29.67 16.66 -20.10
N ALA A 72 29.16 17.34 -21.13
CA ALA A 72 29.19 16.85 -22.51
C ALA A 72 30.60 16.87 -23.14
N GLY A 73 31.58 17.55 -22.53
CA GLY A 73 32.94 17.70 -23.07
C GLY A 73 34.02 16.82 -22.43
N GLU A 74 33.87 16.37 -21.19
CA GLU A 74 34.96 15.75 -20.42
C GLU A 74 34.49 14.51 -19.65
N GLY A 75 34.61 13.32 -20.27
CA GLY A 75 34.87 11.99 -19.66
C GLY A 75 34.07 11.48 -18.45
N GLY A 76 33.17 12.27 -17.85
CA GLY A 76 32.37 11.94 -16.68
C GLY A 76 30.97 11.53 -17.09
N VAL A 77 30.33 10.67 -16.28
CA VAL A 77 28.98 10.18 -16.54
C VAL A 77 28.02 11.36 -16.72
N ALA A 78 27.60 11.58 -17.97
CA ALA A 78 26.66 12.63 -18.33
C ALA A 78 25.35 12.41 -17.55
N ARG A 79 25.10 13.27 -16.56
CA ARG A 79 23.83 13.27 -15.83
C ARG A 79 22.77 13.82 -16.78
N ARG A 80 21.69 13.07 -16.99
CA ARG A 80 20.53 13.57 -17.75
C ARG A 80 19.80 14.61 -16.91
N ALA A 81 19.41 15.71 -17.56
CA ALA A 81 18.50 16.68 -16.97
C ALA A 81 17.20 15.98 -16.52
N ALA A 82 16.69 16.38 -15.35
CA ALA A 82 15.47 15.82 -14.81
C ALA A 82 14.28 16.14 -15.74
N PRO A 83 13.55 15.13 -16.26
CA PRO A 83 12.54 15.36 -17.29
C PRO A 83 11.21 15.91 -16.73
N SER A 84 10.94 15.75 -15.42
CA SER A 84 9.66 16.11 -14.82
C SER A 84 9.68 17.52 -14.22
N PRO A 85 8.66 18.36 -14.51
CA PRO A 85 8.46 19.63 -13.82
C PRO A 85 7.97 19.46 -12.37
N VAL A 86 7.46 18.28 -12.00
CA VAL A 86 6.93 17.99 -10.67
C VAL A 86 7.93 17.14 -9.87
N PRO A 87 8.10 17.39 -8.54
CA PRO A 87 8.96 16.57 -7.70
C PRO A 87 8.51 15.10 -7.69
N PRO A 88 9.44 14.13 -7.76
CA PRO A 88 9.12 12.71 -7.89
C PRO A 88 8.36 12.17 -6.67
N LEU A 89 8.58 12.74 -5.49
CA LEU A 89 7.86 12.38 -4.28
C LEU A 89 6.35 12.62 -4.42
N VAL A 90 5.95 13.70 -5.09
CA VAL A 90 4.54 14.04 -5.32
C VAL A 90 3.92 13.00 -6.23
N ILE A 91 4.57 12.65 -7.34
CA ILE A 91 4.09 11.61 -8.28
C ILE A 91 3.96 10.25 -7.56
N LEU A 92 4.92 9.91 -6.71
CA LEU A 92 4.89 8.64 -5.97
C LEU A 92 3.71 8.59 -4.99
N LEU A 93 3.47 9.68 -4.26
CA LEU A 93 2.37 9.78 -3.32
C LEU A 93 1.03 9.91 -4.03
N GLU A 94 0.96 10.58 -5.17
CA GLU A 94 -0.27 10.84 -5.90
C GLU A 94 -0.77 9.59 -6.62
N ASP A 95 0.07 9.04 -7.51
CA ASP A 95 -0.33 8.00 -8.47
C ASP A 95 -0.10 6.58 -7.95
N HIS A 96 0.98 6.35 -7.20
CA HIS A 96 1.43 4.99 -6.87
C HIS A 96 1.07 4.54 -5.45
N PHE A 97 0.73 5.47 -4.56
CA PHE A 97 0.43 5.17 -3.16
C PHE A 97 -0.69 4.15 -2.99
N ALA A 98 -1.79 4.32 -3.73
CA ALA A 98 -2.95 3.42 -3.63
C ALA A 98 -2.59 2.01 -4.12
N ALA A 99 -1.87 1.89 -5.23
CA ALA A 99 -1.43 0.60 -5.76
C ALA A 99 -0.49 -0.12 -4.79
N CYS A 100 0.50 0.59 -4.23
CA CYS A 100 1.41 0.05 -3.22
C CYS A 100 0.64 -0.38 -1.96
N LEU A 101 -0.27 0.45 -1.46
CA LEU A 101 -1.05 0.17 -0.26
C LEU A 101 -1.94 -1.07 -0.45
N ILE A 102 -2.65 -1.16 -1.57
CA ILE A 102 -3.48 -2.33 -1.90
C ILE A 102 -2.59 -3.57 -1.99
N GLY A 103 -1.44 -3.47 -2.67
CA GLY A 103 -0.47 -4.56 -2.78
C GLY A 103 -0.02 -5.05 -1.40
N THR A 104 0.34 -4.16 -0.49
CA THR A 104 0.73 -4.51 0.89
C THR A 104 -0.41 -5.14 1.67
N VAL A 105 -1.62 -4.59 1.59
CA VAL A 105 -2.80 -5.10 2.31
C VAL A 105 -3.14 -6.50 1.82
N VAL A 106 -3.22 -6.72 0.52
CA VAL A 106 -3.51 -8.03 -0.07
C VAL A 106 -2.43 -9.05 0.30
N THR A 107 -1.16 -8.68 0.13
CA THR A 107 -0.02 -9.56 0.43
C THR A 107 0.03 -9.96 1.90
N THR A 108 -0.44 -9.10 2.82
CA THR A 108 -0.49 -9.40 4.25
C THR A 108 -1.75 -10.17 4.63
N ALA A 109 -2.90 -9.84 4.05
CA ALA A 109 -4.19 -10.45 4.39
C ALA A 109 -4.30 -11.90 3.91
N VAL A 110 -3.78 -12.22 2.71
CA VAL A 110 -3.81 -13.57 2.14
C VAL A 110 -3.16 -14.63 3.05
N PRO A 111 -1.89 -14.49 3.48
CA PRO A 111 -1.24 -15.51 4.32
C PRO A 111 -1.93 -15.64 5.68
N ILE A 112 -2.39 -14.53 6.28
CA ILE A 112 -3.19 -14.58 7.52
C ILE A 112 -4.46 -15.40 7.30
N GLY A 113 -5.17 -15.18 6.19
CA GLY A 113 -6.34 -15.97 5.81
C GLY A 113 -6.02 -17.46 5.67
N VAL A 114 -4.92 -17.80 5.01
CA VAL A 114 -4.47 -19.20 4.85
C VAL A 114 -4.15 -19.84 6.20
N VAL A 115 -3.43 -19.14 7.09
CA VAL A 115 -3.10 -19.64 8.43
C VAL A 115 -4.38 -19.87 9.24
N LEU A 116 -5.32 -18.92 9.25
CA LEU A 116 -6.59 -19.08 9.95
C LEU A 116 -7.42 -20.24 9.41
N TRP A 117 -7.41 -20.45 8.09
CA TRP A 117 -8.06 -21.58 7.46
C TRP A 117 -7.44 -22.92 7.89
N LEU A 118 -6.11 -23.03 7.90
CA LEU A 118 -5.40 -24.22 8.37
C LEU A 118 -5.68 -24.50 9.85
N LEU A 119 -5.61 -23.48 10.70
CA LEU A 119 -5.91 -23.59 12.12
C LEU A 119 -7.34 -24.08 12.37
N ARG A 120 -8.33 -23.55 11.62
CA ARG A 120 -9.71 -24.04 11.68
C ARG A 120 -9.82 -25.51 11.28
N GLY A 121 -9.10 -25.92 10.23
CA GLY A 121 -9.04 -27.32 9.81
C GLY A 121 -8.55 -28.24 10.94
N VAL A 122 -7.42 -27.89 11.56
CA VAL A 122 -6.82 -28.66 12.66
C VAL A 122 -7.72 -28.71 13.89
N LEU A 123 -8.27 -27.56 14.30
CA LEU A 123 -9.13 -27.46 15.49
C LEU A 123 -10.47 -28.19 15.30
N SER A 124 -11.02 -28.19 14.08
CA SER A 124 -12.26 -28.91 13.77
C SER A 124 -12.11 -30.44 13.83
N ARG A 125 -10.89 -30.97 13.72
CA ARG A 125 -10.60 -32.41 13.74
C ARG A 125 -10.53 -33.00 15.15
N ARG A 126 -10.47 -32.15 16.20
CA ARG A 126 -10.36 -32.55 17.61
C ARG A 126 -11.71 -32.58 18.37
N ARG A 127 -12.82 -32.28 17.70
CA ARG A 127 -14.19 -32.49 18.20
C ARG A 127 -14.86 -33.59 17.39
#